data_AF-N9FLZ7-F1
#
_entry.id   AF-N9FLZ7-F1
#
_cell.length_a   1.000
_cell.length_b   1.000
_cell.length_c   1.000
_cell.angle_alpha   90.00
_cell.angle_beta   90.00
_cell.angle_gamma   90.00
#
_symmetry.space_group_name_H-M   'P 1'
#
loop_
_entity.id
_entity.type
_entity.pdbx_description
1 polymer ?
#
loop_
_entity_poly.entity_id
_entity_poly.type
_entity_poly.pdbx_seq_one_letter_code
_entity_poly.pdbx_strand_id
1 'polypeptide(L)' 'MNAFTGQTFQMNQIINIKHVVEFTALSKSKIYEMINKNSKYYDPTFPQPIRLTEMRIGWSAWEIHQWIESKMEERE' A
#
# COMPACT_ATOMS: atom_id res chain seq x y z
N MET A 1 -12.65 16.88 30.24
CA MET A 1 -11.26 16.51 29.94
C MET A 1 -10.96 17.05 28.55
N ASN A 2 -10.26 18.17 28.46
CA ASN A 2 -9.92 18.77 27.17
C ASN A 2 -8.76 17.97 26.60
N ALA A 3 -9.07 17.08 25.64
CA ALA A 3 -8.05 16.35 24.92
C ALA A 3 -7.14 17.35 24.22
N PHE A 4 -5.84 17.31 24.51
CA PHE A 4 -4.82 17.93 23.69
C PHE A 4 -4.90 17.28 22.30
N THR A 5 -5.73 17.80 21.41
CA THR A 5 -5.61 17.52 19.98
C THR A 5 -4.45 18.35 19.45
N GLY A 6 -3.24 18.07 19.94
CA GLY A 6 -2.04 18.44 19.22
C GLY A 6 -2.07 17.59 17.95
N GLN A 7 -2.29 18.21 16.79
CA GLN A 7 -2.08 17.52 15.52
C GLN A 7 -0.66 16.99 15.53
N THR A 8 -0.51 15.67 15.72
CA THR A 8 0.78 15.01 15.62
C THR A 8 1.21 15.12 14.16
N PHE A 9 2.37 15.70 13.90
CA PHE A 9 2.96 15.68 12.57
C PHE A 9 3.16 14.22 12.14
N GLN A 10 2.41 13.79 11.12
CA GLN A 10 2.57 12.47 10.53
C GLN A 10 3.39 12.58 9.25
N MET A 11 4.56 11.95 9.25
CA MET A 11 5.44 11.93 8.10
C MET A 11 5.08 10.76 7.19
N ASN A 12 4.57 11.03 6.00
CA ASN A 12 4.30 10.00 5.00
C ASN A 12 5.60 9.31 4.57
N GLN A 13 5.55 7.97 4.50
CA GLN A 13 6.66 7.13 4.04
C GLN A 13 6.27 6.47 2.73
N ILE A 14 7.16 6.56 1.74
CA ILE A 14 7.00 5.89 0.44
C ILE A 14 7.95 4.71 0.37
N ILE A 15 7.41 3.53 0.06
CA ILE A 15 8.17 2.29 -0.06
C ILE A 15 8.25 1.82 -1.52
N ASN A 16 9.35 1.19 -1.87
CA ASN A 16 9.55 0.64 -3.21
C ASN A 16 8.97 -0.78 -3.31
N ILE A 17 8.92 -1.33 -4.53
CA ILE A 17 8.38 -2.67 -4.79
C ILE A 17 9.06 -3.79 -3.99
N LYS A 18 10.34 -3.67 -3.62
CA LYS A 18 11.03 -4.70 -2.82
C LYS A 18 10.42 -4.79 -1.41
N HIS A 19 10.18 -3.64 -0.78
CA HIS A 19 9.50 -3.60 0.52
C HIS A 19 8.05 -4.04 0.41
N VAL A 20 7.34 -3.69 -0.66
CA VAL A 20 5.96 -4.17 -0.86
C VAL A 20 5.91 -5.69 -0.96
N VAL A 21 6.84 -6.30 -1.72
CA VAL A 21 6.99 -7.77 -1.80
C VAL A 21 7.27 -8.36 -0.43
N GLU A 22 8.18 -7.76 0.33
CA GLU A 22 8.55 -8.21 1.67
C GLU A 22 7.37 -8.16 2.64
N PHE A 23 6.62 -7.04 2.69
CA PHE A 23 5.53 -6.84 3.64
C PHE A 23 4.27 -7.64 3.30
N THR A 24 3.99 -7.84 2.00
CA THR A 24 2.78 -8.58 1.57
C THR A 24 3.04 -10.07 1.34
N ALA A 25 4.30 -10.50 1.34
CA ALA A 25 4.75 -11.83 0.92
C ALA A 25 4.31 -12.22 -0.51
N LEU A 26 3.83 -11.27 -1.31
CA LEU A 26 3.41 -11.49 -2.69
C LEU A 26 4.57 -11.30 -3.65
N SER A 27 4.60 -12.08 -4.73
CA SER A 27 5.60 -11.90 -5.77
C SER A 27 5.41 -10.55 -6.47
N LYS A 28 6.52 -9.98 -6.97
CA LYS A 28 6.51 -8.75 -7.76
C LYS A 28 5.54 -8.83 -8.95
N SER A 29 5.48 -9.98 -9.63
CA SER A 29 4.55 -10.20 -10.75
C SER A 29 3.10 -10.10 -10.29
N LYS A 30 2.76 -10.74 -9.17
CA LYS A 30 1.40 -10.73 -8.63
C LYS A 30 0.96 -9.32 -8.27
N ILE A 31 1.84 -8.52 -7.67
CA ILE A 31 1.55 -7.12 -7.35
C ILE A 31 1.23 -6.32 -8.61
N TYR A 32 1.99 -6.49 -9.70
CA TYR A 32 1.68 -5.81 -10.97
C TYR A 32 0.36 -6.28 -11.59
N GLU A 33 0.03 -7.56 -11.46
CA GLU A 33 -1.27 -8.08 -11.89
C GLU A 33 -2.42 -7.50 -11.06
N MET A 34 -2.22 -7.27 -9.77
CA MET A 34 -3.24 -6.70 -8.88
C MET A 34 -3.52 -5.24 -9.15
N ILE A 35 -2.53 -4.44 -9.53
CA ILE A 35 -2.76 -3.02 -9.87
C ILE A 35 -3.22 -2.79 -11.31
N ASN A 36 -3.03 -3.77 -12.20
CA ASN A 36 -3.39 -3.63 -13.61
C ASN A 36 -4.89 -3.88 -13.82
N LYS A 37 -5.65 -2.84 -14.16
CA LYS A 37 -7.11 -2.91 -14.41
C LYS A 37 -7.54 -3.92 -15.47
N ASN A 38 -6.65 -4.27 -16.40
CA ASN A 38 -6.93 -5.23 -17.46
C ASN A 38 -6.58 -6.68 -17.07
N SER A 39 -5.96 -6.87 -15.91
CA SER A 39 -5.63 -8.19 -15.38
C SER A 39 -6.85 -8.87 -14.80
N LYS A 40 -6.95 -10.20 -15.00
CA LYS A 40 -7.94 -11.03 -14.30
C LYS A 40 -7.82 -10.94 -12.77
N TYR A 41 -6.62 -10.63 -12.28
CA TYR A 41 -6.34 -10.52 -10.85
C TYR A 41 -6.34 -9.08 -10.34
N TYR A 42 -6.88 -8.13 -11.12
CA TYR A 42 -7.02 -6.75 -10.66
C TYR A 42 -7.76 -6.72 -9.33
N ASP A 43 -7.14 -6.09 -8.34
CA ASP A 43 -7.72 -5.90 -7.02
C ASP A 43 -7.89 -4.38 -6.80
N PRO A 44 -9.13 -3.85 -6.84
CA PRO A 44 -9.38 -2.44 -6.62
C PRO A 44 -9.07 -2.00 -5.18
N THR A 45 -8.95 -2.94 -4.23
CA THR A 45 -8.58 -2.64 -2.84
C THR A 45 -7.07 -2.54 -2.64
N PHE A 46 -6.28 -3.11 -3.56
CA PHE A 46 -4.82 -3.06 -3.45
C PHE A 46 -4.29 -1.65 -3.76
N PRO A 47 -3.38 -1.10 -2.93
CA PRO A 47 -2.87 0.25 -3.10
C PRO A 47 -2.21 0.50 -4.46
N GLN A 48 -2.56 1.62 -5.08
CA GLN A 48 -2.00 2.03 -6.36
C GLN A 48 -0.63 2.71 -6.16
N PRO A 49 0.32 2.49 -7.07
CA PRO A 49 1.62 3.15 -6.96
C PRO A 49 1.51 4.65 -7.26
N ILE A 50 2.24 5.44 -6.48
CA ILE A 50 2.50 6.85 -6.70
C ILE A 50 3.73 7.00 -7.61
N ARG A 51 3.58 7.79 -8.67
CA ARG A 51 4.69 8.16 -9.56
C ARG A 51 5.51 9.28 -8.91
N LEU A 52 6.72 8.95 -8.48
CA LEU A 52 7.65 9.90 -7.83
C LEU A 52 8.48 10.67 -8.85
N THR A 53 8.90 9.99 -9.93
CA THR A 53 9.59 10.59 -11.07
C THR A 53 9.15 9.90 -12.37
N GLU A 54 9.73 10.28 -13.51
CA GLU A 54 9.48 9.62 -14.79
C GLU A 54 9.80 8.11 -14.75
N MET A 55 10.79 7.70 -13.95
CA MET A 55 11.28 6.32 -13.90
C MET A 55 11.00 5.59 -12.57
N ARG A 56 10.53 6.32 -11.54
CA ARG A 56 10.36 5.76 -10.19
C ARG A 56 8.90 5.83 -9.76
N ILE A 57 8.41 4.68 -9.32
CA ILE A 57 7.15 4.54 -8.61
C ILE A 57 7.39 3.99 -7.20
N GLY A 58 6.49 4.28 -6.28
CA GLY A 58 6.47 3.73 -4.93
C GLY A 58 5.04 3.66 -4.39
N TRP A 59 4.87 3.05 -3.24
CA TRP A 59 3.58 2.92 -2.57
C TRP A 59 3.61 3.65 -1.24
N SER A 60 2.46 4.19 -0.82
CA SER A 60 2.32 4.67 0.56
C SER A 60 2.48 3.49 1.52
N ALA A 61 3.41 3.58 2.46
CA ALA A 61 3.57 2.57 3.50
C ALA A 61 2.28 2.41 4.32
N TRP A 62 1.57 3.54 4.52
CA TRP A 62 0.30 3.57 5.23
C TRP A 62 -0.80 2.81 4.49
N GLU A 63 -0.97 3.03 3.19
CA GLU A 63 -2.01 2.33 2.41
C GLU A 63 -1.72 0.82 2.34
N ILE A 64 -0.44 0.43 2.23
CA ILE A 64 -0.05 -0.99 2.27
C ILE A 64 -0.37 -1.61 3.63
N HIS A 65 -0.10 -0.90 4.73
CA HIS A 65 -0.49 -1.32 6.07
C HIS A 65 -2.01 -1.53 6.18
N GLN A 66 -2.80 -0.53 5.78
CA GLN A 66 -4.27 -0.61 5.83
C GLN A 66 -4.81 -1.77 4.99
N TRP A 67 -4.21 -2.05 3.84
CA TRP A 67 -4.59 -3.21 3.03
C TRP A 67 -4.25 -4.54 3.74
N ILE A 68 -3.11 -4.63 4.43
CA ILE A 68 -2.78 -5.82 5.23
C ILE A 68 -3.79 -5.97 6.38
N GLU A 69 -4.11 -4.89 7.08
CA GLU A 69 -5.14 -4.89 8.14
C GLU A 69 -6.49 -5.37 7.61
N SER A 70 -6.93 -4.88 6.45
CA SER A 70 -8.20 -5.34 5.86
C SER A 70 -8.18 -6.83 5.52
N LYS A 71 -7.04 -7.37 5.08
CA LYS A 71 -6.88 -8.83 4.86
C LYS A 71 -6.85 -9.63 6.15
N MET A 72 -6.41 -9.04 7.25
CA MET A 72 -6.48 -9.67 8.57
C MET A 72 -7.91 -9.66 9.12
N GLU A 73 -8.66 -8.58 8.92
CA GLU A 73 -10.07 -8.48 9.32
C GLU A 73 -10.97 -9.41 8.50
N GLU A 74 -10.74 -9.55 7.19
CA GLU A 74 -11.47 -10.50 6.31
C GLU A 74 -11.29 -11.97 6.71
N ARG A 75 -10.33 -12.30 7.60
CA ARG A 75 -10.13 -13.66 8.12
C ARG A 75 -11.21 -14.05 9.13
N GLU A 76 -11.79 -13.09 9.83
CA GLU A 76 -12.81 -13.28 10.87
C GLU A 76 -14.22 -13.33 10.28
#